data_AF-A0A9X8E4I2-F1
#
_entry.id   AF-A0A9X8E4I2-F1
#
_cell.length_a   1.000
_cell.length_b   1.000
_cell.length_c   1.000
_cell.angle_alpha   90.00
_cell.angle_beta   90.00
_cell.angle_gamma   90.00
#
_symmetry.space_group_name_H-M   'P 1'
#
loop_
_entity.id
_entity.type
_entity.pdbx_description
1 polymer ?
#
loop_
_entity_poly.entity_id
_entity_poly.type
_entity_poly.pdbx_seq_one_letter_code
_entity_poly.pdbx_strand_id
1 'polypeptide(L)'
;SPDHRGVPGALGRVVTLIHADDMHQFRDVDPHASELPQTWGRIYRVPKEEVPAILAQLDHREKAGYDRAEVDVHCTDNQVRRALVFIALPGNSDFLGPAPLKGMAHEIASRVGPSGSNLEYFLNLCRCMREINVQDRHLLDLEALVLAHEQPSVE
;
A
#
# COMPACT_ATOMS: atom_id res chain seq x y z
N SER A 1 -6.93 6.70 -3.07
CA SER A 1 -6.23 7.55 -4.06
C SER A 1 -7.26 8.24 -4.97
N PRO A 2 -7.53 9.53 -4.71
CA PRO A 2 -8.46 10.34 -5.51
C PRO A 2 -7.83 10.95 -6.77
N ASP A 3 -6.50 10.94 -6.90
CA ASP A 3 -5.77 11.79 -7.86
C ASP A 3 -4.66 11.08 -8.65
N HIS A 4 -4.36 9.81 -8.33
CA HIS A 4 -3.37 9.02 -9.05
C HIS A 4 -3.97 7.75 -9.68
N ARG A 5 -4.55 6.88 -8.85
CA ARG A 5 -5.05 5.55 -9.27
C ARG A 5 -6.57 5.43 -9.27
N GLY A 6 -7.25 6.54 -8.99
CA GLY A 6 -8.69 6.70 -9.15
C GLY A 6 -9.01 8.18 -9.36
N VAL A 7 -10.28 8.53 -9.17
CA VAL A 7 -10.81 9.89 -9.30
C VAL A 7 -11.78 10.20 -8.15
N PRO A 8 -12.12 11.47 -7.87
CA PRO A 8 -13.17 11.78 -6.90
C PRO A 8 -14.49 11.06 -7.26
N GLY A 9 -15.11 10.40 -6.27
CA GLY A 9 -16.31 9.57 -6.47
C GLY A 9 -16.05 8.12 -6.91
N ALA A 10 -14.82 7.81 -7.36
CA ALA A 10 -14.37 6.48 -7.72
C ALA A 10 -12.90 6.31 -7.28
N LEU A 11 -12.69 6.27 -5.96
CA LEU A 11 -11.36 6.21 -5.37
C LEU A 11 -10.65 4.92 -5.76
N GLY A 12 -9.37 5.04 -6.11
CA GLY A 12 -8.47 3.90 -6.24
C GLY A 12 -7.98 3.45 -4.87
N ARG A 13 -7.76 2.15 -4.70
CA ARG A 13 -7.15 1.55 -3.52
C ARG A 13 -5.64 1.43 -3.68
N VAL A 14 -4.91 2.12 -2.81
CA VAL A 14 -3.43 2.11 -2.72
C VAL A 14 -3.04 1.72 -1.30
N VAL A 15 -1.80 1.25 -1.11
CA VAL A 15 -1.37 0.74 0.20
C VAL A 15 -1.10 1.87 1.20
N THR A 16 -1.34 1.57 2.48
CA THR A 16 -0.87 2.36 3.63
C THR A 16 -0.39 1.38 4.70
N LEU A 17 0.33 1.89 5.71
CA LEU A 17 0.73 1.10 6.87
C LEU A 17 -0.27 1.31 8.01
N ILE A 18 -0.52 0.25 8.76
CA ILE A 18 -1.35 0.29 9.97
C ILE A 18 -0.48 -0.13 11.14
N HIS A 19 -0.56 0.60 12.26
CA HIS A 19 0.21 0.26 13.44
C HIS A 19 -0.20 -1.11 13.98
N ALA A 20 0.76 -1.89 14.48
CA ALA A 20 0.50 -3.23 15.02
C ALA A 20 -0.60 -3.20 16.10
N ASP A 21 -0.57 -2.18 16.95
CA ASP A 21 -1.57 -1.99 18.00
C ASP A 21 -2.97 -1.66 17.47
N ASP A 22 -3.13 -1.25 16.20
CA ASP A 22 -4.43 -0.93 15.60
C ASP A 22 -4.98 -2.07 14.75
N MET A 23 -4.14 -3.02 14.33
CA MET A 23 -4.53 -4.13 13.45
C MET A 23 -5.67 -4.99 14.00
N HIS A 24 -5.75 -5.14 15.34
CA HIS A 24 -6.78 -5.92 16.00
C HIS A 24 -8.21 -5.43 15.70
N GLN A 25 -8.38 -4.16 15.33
CA GLN A 25 -9.67 -3.55 14.99
C GLN A 25 -10.23 -4.09 13.66
N PHE A 26 -9.41 -4.75 12.85
CA PHE A 26 -9.76 -5.18 11.49
C PHE A 26 -9.97 -6.69 11.35
N ARG A 27 -9.84 -7.46 12.45
CA ARG A 27 -9.95 -8.93 12.46
C ARG A 27 -11.26 -9.50 11.91
N ASP A 28 -12.34 -8.72 11.99
CA ASP A 28 -13.67 -9.16 11.54
C ASP A 28 -13.84 -8.97 10.02
N VAL A 29 -12.90 -8.28 9.36
CA VAL A 29 -12.98 -7.91 7.94
C VAL A 29 -11.80 -8.46 7.14
N ASP A 30 -10.58 -8.34 7.67
CA ASP A 30 -9.36 -8.83 7.04
C ASP A 30 -8.95 -10.18 7.66
N PRO A 31 -8.93 -11.29 6.88
CA PRO A 31 -8.56 -12.61 7.39
C PRO A 31 -7.10 -12.69 7.87
N HIS A 32 -6.24 -11.73 7.48
CA HIS A 32 -4.83 -11.66 7.85
C HIS A 32 -4.56 -10.73 9.03
N ALA A 33 -5.55 -10.01 9.55
CA ALA A 33 -5.35 -9.04 10.63
C ALA A 33 -4.95 -9.65 11.98
N SER A 34 -5.04 -10.98 12.12
CA SER A 34 -4.57 -11.72 13.31
C SER A 34 -3.16 -12.31 13.14
N GLU A 35 -2.51 -12.10 12.00
CA GLU A 35 -1.15 -12.58 11.75
C GLU A 35 -0.10 -11.69 12.42
N LEU A 36 1.17 -12.11 12.38
CA LEU A 36 2.26 -11.30 12.89
C LEU A 36 2.32 -9.97 12.12
N PRO A 37 2.33 -8.81 12.80
CA PRO A 37 2.35 -7.51 12.15
C PRO A 37 3.74 -7.24 11.58
N GLN A 38 3.97 -7.70 10.34
CA GLN A 38 5.22 -7.52 9.61
C GLN A 38 4.92 -6.97 8.22
N THR A 39 5.66 -5.96 7.81
CA THR A 39 5.65 -5.44 6.44
C THR A 39 7.06 -5.43 5.89
N TRP A 40 7.22 -5.88 4.66
CA TRP A 40 8.50 -5.86 3.95
C TRP A 40 8.56 -4.70 2.96
N GLY A 41 9.75 -4.20 2.72
CA GLY A 41 9.96 -3.11 1.78
C GLY A 41 11.44 -2.84 1.50
N ARG A 42 11.71 -1.70 0.88
CA ARG A 42 13.06 -1.20 0.63
C ARG A 42 13.22 0.16 1.29
N ILE A 43 14.37 0.37 1.91
CA ILE A 43 14.79 1.69 2.39
C ILE A 43 15.81 2.29 1.43
N TYR A 44 15.72 3.59 1.22
CA TYR A 44 16.61 4.33 0.32
C TYR A 44 17.44 5.32 1.14
N ARG A 45 18.75 5.32 0.93
CA ARG A 45 19.65 6.32 1.51
C ARG A 45 19.77 7.49 0.54
N VAL A 46 19.34 8.67 0.99
CA VAL A 46 19.40 9.90 0.23
C VAL A 46 20.65 10.70 0.64
N PRO A 47 21.42 11.28 -0.30
CA PRO A 47 22.50 12.22 0.01
C PRO A 47 21.98 13.41 0.82
N LYS A 48 22.73 13.84 1.84
CA LYS A 48 22.25 14.81 2.84
C LYS A 48 21.85 16.16 2.21
N GLU A 49 22.58 16.56 1.19
CA GLU A 49 22.38 17.75 0.38
C GLU A 49 21.11 17.70 -0.47
N GLU A 50 20.62 16.51 -0.84
CA GLU A 50 19.40 16.33 -1.63
C GLU A 50 18.14 16.15 -0.78
N VAL A 51 18.30 15.87 0.52
CA VAL A 51 17.18 15.61 1.44
C VAL A 51 16.09 16.70 1.36
N PRO A 52 16.40 18.01 1.42
CA PRO A 52 15.35 19.03 1.37
C PRO A 52 14.53 18.99 0.07
N ALA A 53 15.20 18.78 -1.08
CA ALA A 53 14.55 18.75 -2.38
C ALA A 53 13.68 17.49 -2.56
N ILE A 54 14.20 16.33 -2.16
CA ILE A 54 13.46 15.06 -2.24
C ILE A 54 12.27 15.08 -1.28
N LEU A 55 12.44 15.59 -0.07
CA LEU A 55 11.34 15.72 0.89
C LEU A 55 10.23 16.64 0.36
N ALA A 56 10.57 17.75 -0.29
CA ALA A 56 9.58 18.63 -0.91
C ALA A 56 8.80 17.94 -2.05
N GLN A 57 9.47 17.11 -2.85
CA GLN A 57 8.81 16.31 -3.89
C GLN A 57 7.89 15.24 -3.30
N LEU A 58 8.33 14.55 -2.25
CA LEU A 58 7.54 13.54 -1.56
C LEU A 58 6.32 14.17 -0.88
N ASP A 59 6.46 15.32 -0.24
CA ASP A 59 5.33 16.04 0.38
C ASP A 59 4.29 16.46 -0.66
N HIS A 60 4.72 16.93 -1.83
CA HIS A 60 3.80 17.28 -2.90
C HIS A 60 3.03 16.06 -3.42
N ARG A 61 3.71 14.92 -3.53
CA ARG A 61 3.11 13.67 -4.01
C ARG A 61 2.13 13.09 -2.99
N GLU A 62 2.47 13.13 -1.70
CA GLU A 62 1.69 12.51 -0.63
C GLU A 62 0.72 13.51 0.06
N LYS A 63 0.43 14.64 -0.60
CA LYS A 63 -0.46 15.72 -0.14
C LYS A 63 -1.89 15.27 0.21
N ALA A 64 -2.29 14.07 -0.20
CA ALA A 64 -3.58 13.46 0.12
C ALA A 64 -3.60 12.85 1.54
N GLY A 65 -3.08 13.59 2.53
CA GLY A 65 -3.21 13.28 3.96
C GLY A 65 -2.31 12.17 4.51
N TYR A 66 -1.15 11.90 3.89
CA TYR A 66 -0.15 11.04 4.51
C TYR A 66 0.67 11.84 5.53
N ASP A 67 0.82 11.27 6.73
CA ASP A 67 1.71 11.75 7.76
C ASP A 67 3.09 11.12 7.62
N ARG A 68 4.10 11.81 8.15
CA ARG A 68 5.47 11.31 8.24
C ARG A 68 5.67 10.61 9.58
N ALA A 69 6.22 9.40 9.54
CA ALA A 69 6.65 8.68 10.74
C ALA A 69 8.09 8.19 10.59
N GLU A 70 8.84 8.17 11.69
CA GLU A 70 10.14 7.50 11.74
C GLU A 70 9.97 6.14 12.40
N VAL A 71 10.46 5.10 11.73
CA VAL A 71 10.35 3.71 12.18
C VAL A 71 11.71 3.04 12.18
N ASP A 72 11.87 2.05 13.06
CA ASP A 72 13.01 1.15 13.04
C ASP A 72 12.78 0.05 12.00
N VAL A 73 13.73 -0.12 11.09
CA VAL A 73 13.69 -1.12 10.02
C VAL A 73 14.77 -2.16 10.26
N HIS A 74 14.34 -3.40 10.47
CA HIS A 74 15.20 -4.57 10.55
C HIS A 74 15.65 -4.98 9.14
N CYS A 75 16.91 -4.71 8.83
CA CYS A 75 17.46 -4.92 7.50
C CYS A 75 18.01 -6.34 7.32
N THR A 76 18.14 -6.78 6.06
CA THR A 76 18.62 -8.13 5.70
C THR A 76 20.08 -8.39 6.05
N ASP A 77 20.85 -7.35 6.36
CA ASP A 77 22.22 -7.44 6.87
C ASP A 77 22.30 -7.46 8.41
N ASN A 78 21.17 -7.77 9.07
CA ASN A 78 21.00 -7.82 10.53
C ASN A 78 21.25 -6.48 11.23
N GLN A 79 21.23 -5.36 10.51
CA GLN A 79 21.29 -4.02 11.11
C GLN A 79 19.89 -3.45 11.28
N VAL A 80 19.71 -2.67 12.35
CA VAL A 80 18.51 -1.83 12.52
C VAL A 80 18.83 -0.43 12.04
N ARG A 81 17.99 0.11 11.15
CA ARG A 81 18.14 1.47 10.62
C ARG A 81 16.84 2.23 10.83
N ARG A 82 16.96 3.48 11.27
CA ARG A 82 15.83 4.40 11.36
C ARG A 82 15.52 4.97 9.97
N ALA A 83 14.26 4.90 9.56
CA ALA A 83 13.81 5.35 8.25
C ALA A 83 12.54 6.20 8.36
N LEU A 84 12.41 7.17 7.46
CA LEU A 84 11.19 7.96 7.27
C LEU A 84 10.21 7.18 6.39
N VAL A 85 8.96 7.08 6.82
CA VAL A 85 7.85 6.50 6.06
C VAL A 85 6.69 7.49 5.98
N PHE A 86 5.90 7.39 4.92
CA PHE A 86 4.66 8.13 4.74
C PHE A 86 3.48 7.19 4.99
N ILE A 87 2.57 7.55 5.89
CA ILE A 87 1.46 6.71 6.35
C ILE A 87 0.17 7.54 6.34
N ALA A 88 -0.89 7.03 5.69
CA ALA A 88 -2.22 7.59 5.83
C ALA A 88 -2.85 7.06 7.13
N LEU A 89 -3.00 7.94 8.13
CA LEU A 89 -3.67 7.61 9.39
C LEU A 89 -5.20 7.47 9.20
N PRO A 90 -5.93 6.74 10.08
CA PRO A 90 -7.38 6.55 9.96
C PRO A 90 -8.22 7.85 9.91
N GLY A 91 -7.67 8.98 10.40
CA GLY A 91 -8.32 10.30 10.30
C GLY A 91 -8.27 10.94 8.91
N ASN A 92 -7.58 10.33 7.94
CA ASN A 92 -7.49 10.82 6.57
C ASN A 92 -8.81 10.63 5.82
N SER A 93 -9.30 11.69 5.16
CA SER A 93 -10.56 11.68 4.40
C SER A 93 -10.59 10.68 3.23
N ASP A 94 -9.42 10.28 2.73
CA ASP A 94 -9.26 9.31 1.64
C ASP A 94 -8.98 7.88 2.15
N PHE A 95 -9.00 7.67 3.47
CA PHE A 95 -8.86 6.35 4.07
C PHE A 95 -10.14 5.53 3.85
N LEU A 96 -10.11 4.62 2.87
CA LEU A 96 -11.23 3.71 2.57
C LEU A 96 -11.48 2.66 3.67
N GLY A 97 -10.52 2.47 4.58
CA GLY A 97 -10.63 1.50 5.66
C GLY A 97 -10.51 0.04 5.23
N PRO A 98 -10.68 -0.88 6.21
CA PRO A 98 -10.72 -2.30 5.97
C PRO A 98 -11.90 -2.63 5.06
N ALA A 99 -11.72 -3.57 4.14
CA ALA A 99 -12.79 -4.08 3.30
C ALA A 99 -12.54 -5.57 3.02
N PRO A 100 -13.60 -6.36 2.75
CA PRO A 100 -13.41 -7.74 2.32
C PRO A 100 -12.53 -7.79 1.07
N LEU A 101 -11.61 -8.77 1.00
CA LEU A 101 -10.65 -8.91 -0.11
C LEU A 101 -11.33 -8.85 -1.49
N LYS A 102 -12.53 -9.44 -1.64
CA LYS A 102 -13.30 -9.40 -2.90
C LYS A 102 -13.71 -7.97 -3.30
N GLY A 103 -14.13 -7.15 -2.34
CA GLY A 103 -14.48 -5.75 -2.60
C GLY A 103 -13.25 -4.94 -3.02
N MET A 104 -12.13 -5.16 -2.33
CA MET A 104 -10.85 -4.55 -2.69
C MET A 104 -10.38 -4.98 -4.09
N ALA A 105 -10.52 -6.26 -4.43
CA ALA A 105 -10.14 -6.77 -5.74
C ALA A 105 -10.95 -6.13 -6.86
N HIS A 106 -12.27 -5.98 -6.67
CA HIS A 106 -13.14 -5.29 -7.63
C HIS A 106 -12.74 -3.82 -7.83
N GLU A 107 -12.43 -3.10 -6.74
CA GLU A 107 -11.93 -1.72 -6.81
C GLU A 107 -10.59 -1.66 -7.55
N ILE A 108 -9.63 -2.53 -7.23
CA ILE A 108 -8.32 -2.55 -7.88
C ILE A 108 -8.43 -2.85 -9.38
N ALA A 109 -9.30 -3.79 -9.78
CA ALA A 109 -9.48 -4.15 -11.19
C ALA A 109 -10.16 -3.03 -12.00
N SER A 110 -11.11 -2.29 -11.41
CA SER A 110 -11.98 -1.36 -12.14
C SER A 110 -11.54 0.10 -12.13
N ARG A 111 -10.70 0.53 -11.18
CA ARG A 111 -10.37 1.95 -10.97
C ARG A 111 -9.21 2.40 -11.85
N VAL A 112 -9.33 3.61 -12.40
CA VAL A 112 -8.31 4.26 -13.22
C VAL A 112 -8.22 5.72 -12.82
N GLY A 113 -7.00 6.25 -12.71
CA GLY A 113 -6.75 7.65 -12.45
C GLY A 113 -5.69 8.25 -13.38
N PRO A 114 -5.30 9.51 -13.16
CA PRO A 114 -4.32 10.23 -13.99
C PRO A 114 -2.96 9.54 -14.14
N SER A 115 -2.57 8.69 -13.18
CA SER A 115 -1.31 7.94 -13.19
C SER A 115 -1.44 6.53 -13.76
N GLY A 116 -2.58 6.18 -14.37
CA GLY A 116 -2.87 4.87 -14.95
C GLY A 116 -3.87 4.05 -14.14
N SER A 117 -4.02 2.78 -14.51
CA SER A 117 -4.96 1.87 -13.83
C SER A 117 -4.48 1.52 -12.42
N ASN A 118 -5.43 1.27 -11.52
CA ASN A 118 -5.13 0.78 -10.19
C ASN A 118 -4.59 -0.66 -10.23
N LEU A 119 -5.05 -1.45 -11.21
CA LEU A 119 -4.54 -2.79 -11.49
C LEU A 119 -3.03 -2.78 -11.76
N GLU A 120 -2.56 -1.89 -12.63
CA GLU A 120 -1.13 -1.78 -12.95
C GLU A 120 -0.30 -1.46 -11.70
N TYR A 121 -0.77 -0.53 -10.87
CA TYR A 121 -0.12 -0.22 -9.59
C TYR A 121 0.01 -1.46 -8.70
N PHE A 122 -1.08 -2.19 -8.54
CA PHE A 122 -1.14 -3.34 -7.64
C PHE A 122 -0.28 -4.51 -8.14
N LEU A 123 -0.31 -4.82 -9.45
CA LEU A 123 0.53 -5.87 -10.03
C LEU A 123 2.03 -5.50 -10.00
N ASN A 124 2.36 -4.22 -10.16
CA ASN A 124 3.73 -3.74 -9.99
C ASN A 124 4.22 -3.93 -8.55
N LEU A 125 3.37 -3.69 -7.55
CA LEU A 125 3.69 -3.98 -6.15
C LEU A 125 3.95 -5.48 -5.95
N CYS A 126 3.05 -6.36 -6.42
CA CYS A 126 3.21 -7.81 -6.30
C CYS A 126 4.50 -8.30 -6.96
N ARG A 127 4.86 -7.74 -8.12
CA ARG A 127 6.15 -8.01 -8.78
C ARG A 127 7.33 -7.58 -7.90
N CYS A 128 7.32 -6.37 -7.34
CA CYS A 128 8.38 -5.88 -6.45
C CYS A 128 8.57 -6.78 -5.23
N MET A 129 7.49 -7.30 -4.64
CA MET A 129 7.55 -8.23 -3.51
C MET A 129 8.20 -9.56 -3.89
N ARG A 130 7.88 -10.09 -5.08
CA ARG A 130 8.55 -11.28 -5.64
C ARG A 130 10.04 -11.04 -5.91
N GLU A 131 10.42 -9.88 -6.43
CA GLU A 131 11.83 -9.52 -6.68
C GLU A 131 12.68 -9.49 -5.41
N ILE A 132 12.08 -9.19 -4.25
CA ILE A 132 12.76 -9.24 -2.95
C ILE A 132 12.55 -10.58 -2.22
N ASN A 133 11.99 -11.60 -2.88
CA ASN A 133 11.71 -12.93 -2.34
C ASN A 133 10.83 -12.92 -1.07
N VAL A 134 9.86 -12.03 -1.02
CA VAL A 134 8.90 -11.93 0.10
C VAL A 134 7.54 -12.47 -0.33
N GLN A 135 6.90 -13.19 0.59
CA GLN A 135 5.51 -13.60 0.49
C GLN A 135 4.68 -12.84 1.53
N ASP A 136 3.79 -11.98 1.04
CA ASP A 136 2.81 -11.26 1.85
C ASP A 136 1.44 -11.88 1.57
N ARG A 137 0.83 -12.52 2.57
CA ARG A 137 -0.41 -13.30 2.39
C ARG A 137 -1.58 -12.44 1.98
N HIS A 138 -1.68 -11.22 2.53
CA HIS A 138 -2.72 -10.28 2.14
C HIS A 138 -2.58 -9.90 0.66
N LEU A 139 -1.36 -9.59 0.20
CA LEU A 139 -1.13 -9.28 -1.21
C LEU A 139 -1.35 -10.49 -2.13
N LEU A 140 -0.96 -11.69 -1.72
CA LEU A 140 -1.12 -12.92 -2.51
C LEU A 140 -2.60 -13.29 -2.71
N ASP A 141 -3.39 -13.29 -1.64
CA ASP A 141 -4.81 -13.63 -1.70
C ASP A 141 -5.60 -12.55 -2.48
N LEU A 142 -5.19 -11.28 -2.34
CA LEU A 142 -5.76 -10.18 -3.11
C LEU A 142 -5.37 -10.26 -4.60
N GLU A 143 -4.12 -10.62 -4.95
CA GLU A 143 -3.67 -10.82 -6.33
C GLU A 143 -4.45 -11.94 -7.03
N ALA A 144 -4.68 -13.06 -6.35
CA ALA A 144 -5.50 -14.15 -6.88
C ALA A 144 -6.93 -13.68 -7.25
N LEU A 145 -7.56 -12.88 -6.37
CA LEU A 145 -8.91 -12.35 -6.61
C LEU A 145 -8.94 -11.30 -7.73
N VAL A 146 -7.93 -10.43 -7.79
CA VAL A 146 -7.81 -9.42 -8.84
C VAL A 146 -7.65 -10.07 -10.22
N LEU A 147 -6.81 -11.10 -10.34
CA LEU A 147 -6.62 -11.84 -11.59
C LEU A 147 -7.85 -12.64 -12.01
N ALA A 148 -8.63 -13.15 -11.05
CA ALA A 148 -9.90 -13.82 -11.34
C ALA A 148 -10.96 -12.85 -11.89
N HIS A 149 -10.91 -11.57 -11.53
CA HIS A 149 -11.80 -10.54 -12.10
C HIS A 149 -11.47 -10.19 -13.57
N GLU A 150 -10.20 -10.35 -13.97
CA GLU A 150 -9.75 -10.06 -15.34
C GLU A 150 -10.07 -11.18 -16.33
N GLN A 151 -10.35 -12.40 -15.85
CA GLN A 151 -10.80 -13.48 -16.73
C GLN A 151 -12.28 -13.26 -17.05
N PRO A 152 -12.66 -12.95 -18.30
CA PRO A 152 -14.07 -12.87 -18.65
C PRO A 152 -14.69 -14.23 -18.36
N SER A 153 -15.87 -14.23 -17.71
CA SER A 153 -16.71 -15.42 -17.62
C SER A 153 -16.85 -15.98 -19.04
N VAL A 154 -16.20 -17.11 -19.30
CA VAL A 154 -16.45 -17.89 -20.51
C VAL A 154 -17.82 -18.54 -20.29
N GLU A 155 -18.88 -17.85 -20.69
CA GLU A 155 -20.19 -18.45 -20.97
C GLU A 155 -20.18 -19.11 -22.36
#